data_AF-A0A517RJI8-F1
#
_entry.id   AF-A0A517RJI8-F1
#
_cell.length_a   1.000
_cell.length_b   1.000
_cell.length_c   1.000
_cell.angle_alpha   90.00
_cell.angle_beta   90.00
_cell.angle_gamma   90.00
#
_symmetry.space_group_name_H-M   'P 1'
#
loop_
_entity.id
_entity.type
_entity.pdbx_description
1 polymer ?
#
loop_
_entity_poly.entity_id
_entity_poly.type
_entity_poly.pdbx_seq_one_letter_code
_entity_poly.pdbx_strand_id
1 'polypeptide(L)'
;MTPVEIEKLRVGLKKRRAELKRQKDNLLKVVMKSGDPPEFVIVKAEEIQAQLDGLRRDEEQLESQLTQARMLPSRDEIIEKFQGAAEQILAMERSSGAVLEQLLKGPIRAVPCQQFGRNKVVLRAEMTLLLSEIRIQGIELHSAGREEVPINPKIFQKDVVVDLFEPSIAPRYAMSALNYYNLNSDHRPTLEEIGSYLGISKRGAHLALQMGKELRRQGLSDPFVPLTEAPENASRRRPQQTA
;
A
#
# COMPACT_ATOMS: atom_id res chain seq x y z
N MET A 1 21.96 -2.43 -2.57
CA MET A 1 22.48 -1.32 -3.38
C MET A 1 21.29 -0.66 -4.02
N THR A 2 21.18 0.66 -3.89
CA THR A 2 20.09 1.40 -4.51
C THR A 2 20.31 1.48 -6.03
N PRO A 3 19.25 1.59 -6.85
CA PRO A 3 19.37 1.77 -8.30
C PRO A 3 20.25 2.97 -8.68
N VAL A 4 20.26 4.00 -7.84
CA VAL A 4 21.08 5.22 -7.99
C VAL A 4 22.58 4.95 -7.78
N GLU A 5 22.93 4.09 -6.83
CA GLU A 5 24.32 3.65 -6.62
C GLU A 5 24.81 2.83 -7.81
N ILE A 6 23.96 1.96 -8.35
CA ILE A 6 24.26 1.12 -9.52
C ILE A 6 24.48 1.98 -10.77
N GLU A 7 23.68 3.03 -10.98
CA GLU A 7 23.83 3.93 -12.12
C GLU A 7 25.10 4.80 -12.01
N LYS A 8 25.45 5.29 -10.82
CA LYS A 8 26.73 5.98 -10.57
C LYS A 8 27.93 5.07 -10.84
N LEU A 9 27.87 3.81 -10.42
CA LEU A 9 28.90 2.81 -10.70
C LEU A 9 29.04 2.54 -12.20
N ARG A 10 27.92 2.44 -12.93
CA ARG A 10 27.95 2.26 -14.39
C ARG A 10 28.60 3.44 -15.12
N VAL A 11 28.33 4.68 -14.70
CA VAL A 11 28.98 5.88 -15.26
C VAL A 11 30.48 5.89 -14.93
N GLY A 12 30.86 5.47 -13.72
CA GLY A 12 32.25 5.34 -13.30
C GLY A 12 33.03 4.30 -14.14
N LEU A 13 32.45 3.11 -14.32
CA LEU A 13 33.04 2.03 -15.12
C LEU A 13 33.20 2.44 -16.59
N LYS A 14 32.20 3.08 -17.18
CA LYS A 14 32.29 3.60 -18.57
C LYS A 14 33.40 4.63 -18.74
N LYS A 15 33.57 5.55 -17.79
CA LYS A 15 34.68 6.52 -17.80
C LYS A 15 36.03 5.82 -17.70
N ARG A 16 36.17 4.86 -16.80
CA ARG A 16 37.42 4.12 -16.61
C ARG A 16 37.80 3.28 -17.83
N ARG A 17 36.82 2.64 -18.47
CA ARG A 17 37.00 1.91 -19.73
C ARG A 17 37.45 2.82 -20.86
N ALA A 18 36.86 4.02 -20.99
CA ALA A 18 37.27 5.00 -22.00
C ALA A 18 38.71 5.48 -21.78
N GLU A 19 39.13 5.64 -20.53
CA GLU A 19 40.50 6.01 -20.17
C GLU A 19 41.52 4.91 -20.53
N LEU A 20 41.24 3.66 -20.13
CA LEU A 20 42.11 2.52 -20.45
C LEU A 20 42.19 2.24 -21.97
N LYS A 21 41.08 2.45 -22.70
CA LYS A 21 41.09 2.34 -24.16
C LYS A 21 41.98 3.40 -24.81
N ARG A 22 41.95 4.65 -24.31
CA ARG A 22 42.87 5.71 -24.77
C ARG A 22 44.33 5.38 -24.46
N GLN A 23 44.61 4.79 -23.29
CA GLN A 23 45.97 4.36 -22.94
C GLN A 23 46.46 3.24 -23.85
N LYS A 24 45.61 2.24 -24.14
CA LYS A 24 45.89 1.18 -25.12
C LYS A 24 46.16 1.75 -26.52
N ASP A 25 45.30 2.65 -27.01
CA ASP A 25 45.45 3.28 -28.32
C ASP A 25 46.74 4.11 -28.42
N ASN A 26 47.13 4.78 -27.33
CA ASN A 26 48.39 5.53 -27.26
C ASN A 26 49.61 4.60 -27.26
N LEU A 27 49.58 3.49 -26.53
CA LEU A 27 50.64 2.47 -26.57
C LEU A 27 50.76 1.85 -27.98
N LEU A 28 49.64 1.56 -28.62
CA LEU A 28 49.60 1.04 -30.00
C LEU A 28 50.25 2.01 -30.99
N LYS A 29 50.00 3.32 -30.84
CA LYS A 29 50.67 4.36 -31.65
C LYS A 29 52.19 4.43 -31.42
N VAL A 30 52.67 4.11 -30.21
CA VAL A 30 54.10 4.06 -29.90
C VAL A 30 54.74 2.84 -30.58
N VAL A 31 54.11 1.67 -30.47
CA VAL A 31 54.56 0.42 -31.11
C VAL A 31 54.64 0.58 -32.63
N MET A 32 53.62 1.17 -33.25
CA MET A 32 53.59 1.37 -34.72
C MET A 32 54.67 2.34 -35.23
N LYS A 33 55.26 3.18 -34.37
CA LYS A 33 56.32 4.13 -34.75
C LYS A 33 57.72 3.58 -34.58
N SER A 34 57.92 2.59 -33.70
CA SER A 34 59.27 2.10 -33.34
C SER A 34 59.70 0.82 -34.06
N GLY A 35 58.85 0.17 -34.86
CA GLY A 35 59.20 -1.00 -35.68
C GLY A 35 59.41 -2.29 -34.89
N ASP A 36 59.99 -2.19 -33.68
CA ASP A 36 60.13 -3.27 -32.72
C ASP A 36 59.65 -2.78 -31.32
N PRO A 37 58.60 -3.38 -30.74
CA PRO A 37 58.07 -2.94 -29.45
C PRO A 37 59.04 -3.33 -28.31
N PRO A 38 59.46 -2.37 -27.47
CA PRO A 38 60.18 -2.68 -26.25
C PRO A 38 59.38 -3.59 -25.32
N GLU A 39 60.05 -4.50 -24.60
CA GLU A 39 59.42 -5.50 -23.73
C GLU A 39 58.49 -4.88 -22.65
N PHE A 40 58.83 -3.68 -22.15
CA PHE A 40 57.98 -2.95 -21.20
C PHE A 40 56.61 -2.56 -21.78
N VAL A 41 56.50 -2.38 -23.10
CA VAL A 41 55.25 -2.02 -23.80
C VAL A 41 54.33 -3.23 -23.91
N ILE A 42 54.90 -4.42 -24.10
CA ILE A 42 54.17 -5.69 -24.16
C ILE A 42 53.53 -5.98 -22.80
N VAL A 43 54.32 -5.91 -21.72
CA VAL A 43 53.82 -6.11 -20.34
C VAL A 43 52.72 -5.10 -19.99
N LYS A 44 52.91 -3.81 -20.31
CA LYS A 44 51.90 -2.76 -20.11
C LYS A 44 50.62 -3.01 -20.92
N ALA A 45 50.73 -3.53 -22.14
CA ALA A 45 49.58 -3.84 -22.97
C ALA A 45 48.78 -5.03 -22.42
N GLU A 46 49.46 -6.06 -21.91
CA GLU A 46 48.83 -7.20 -21.24
C GLU A 46 48.13 -6.78 -19.93
N GLU A 47 48.76 -5.92 -19.11
CA GLU A 47 48.13 -5.36 -17.91
C GLU A 47 46.85 -4.58 -18.23
N ILE A 48 46.89 -3.71 -19.25
CA ILE A 48 45.72 -2.93 -19.68
C ILE A 48 44.64 -3.85 -20.26
N GLN A 49 45.02 -4.90 -20.98
CA GLN A 49 44.07 -5.88 -21.52
C GLN A 49 43.39 -6.67 -20.40
N ALA A 50 44.13 -7.14 -19.39
CA ALA A 50 43.57 -7.80 -18.22
C ALA A 50 42.61 -6.89 -17.43
N GLN A 51 42.94 -5.60 -17.29
CA GLN A 51 42.05 -4.62 -16.66
C GLN A 51 40.78 -4.36 -17.48
N LEU A 52 40.86 -4.33 -18.81
CA LEU A 52 39.69 -4.19 -19.68
C LEU A 52 38.78 -5.43 -19.60
N ASP A 53 39.35 -6.62 -19.54
CA ASP A 53 38.60 -7.87 -19.43
C ASP A 53 37.95 -8.01 -18.04
N GLY A 54 38.61 -7.54 -16.97
CA GLY A 54 38.02 -7.41 -15.64
C GLY A 54 36.82 -6.45 -15.62
N LEU A 55 36.98 -5.24 -16.15
CA LEU A 55 35.90 -4.25 -16.24
C LEU A 55 34.71 -4.74 -17.07
N ARG A 56 34.96 -5.55 -18.11
CA ARG A 56 33.89 -6.14 -18.91
C ARG A 56 33.05 -7.14 -18.12
N ARG A 57 33.69 -7.99 -17.31
CA ARG A 57 32.97 -8.93 -16.42
C ARG A 57 32.14 -8.18 -15.39
N ASP A 58 32.67 -7.10 -14.82
CA ASP A 58 31.94 -6.25 -13.88
C ASP A 58 30.72 -5.59 -14.55
N GLU A 59 30.85 -5.12 -15.79
CA GLU A 59 29.73 -4.58 -16.59
C GLU A 59 28.66 -5.64 -16.87
N GLU A 60 29.06 -6.86 -17.28
CA GLU A 60 28.15 -7.99 -17.54
C GLU A 60 27.41 -8.42 -16.25
N GLN A 61 28.11 -8.45 -15.11
CA GLN A 61 27.52 -8.76 -13.81
C GLN A 61 26.52 -7.69 -13.37
N LEU A 62 26.85 -6.40 -13.53
CA LEU A 62 25.95 -5.28 -13.23
C LEU A 62 24.72 -5.27 -14.14
N GLU A 63 24.85 -5.60 -15.42
CA GLU A 63 23.71 -5.73 -16.34
C GLU A 63 22.82 -6.92 -15.99
N SER A 64 23.39 -8.04 -15.53
CA SER A 64 22.60 -9.18 -15.05
C SER A 64 21.78 -8.83 -13.81
N GLN A 65 22.38 -8.10 -12.86
CA GLN A 65 21.71 -7.64 -11.64
C GLN A 65 20.61 -6.62 -11.93
N LEU A 66 20.83 -5.70 -12.88
CA LEU A 66 19.81 -4.75 -13.34
C LEU A 66 18.66 -5.45 -14.06
N THR A 67 18.93 -6.48 -14.84
CA THR A 67 17.89 -7.23 -15.56
C THR A 67 17.00 -7.98 -14.58
N GLN A 68 17.59 -8.58 -13.54
CA GLN A 68 16.84 -9.20 -12.45
C GLN A 68 16.02 -8.18 -11.64
N ALA A 69 16.59 -7.01 -11.34
CA ALA A 69 15.89 -5.93 -10.64
C ALA A 69 14.77 -5.27 -11.47
N ARG A 70 14.77 -5.45 -12.80
CA ARG A 70 13.78 -4.89 -13.73
C ARG A 70 12.63 -5.84 -14.07
N MET A 71 12.65 -7.08 -13.58
CA MET A 71 11.51 -7.98 -13.77
C MET A 71 10.35 -7.45 -12.93
N LEU A 72 9.37 -6.86 -13.62
CA LEU A 72 8.13 -6.46 -12.99
C LEU A 72 7.44 -7.73 -12.48
N PRO A 73 7.00 -7.75 -11.22
CA PRO A 73 6.36 -8.90 -10.64
C PRO A 73 5.03 -9.15 -11.33
N SER A 74 4.66 -10.42 -11.41
CA SER A 74 3.36 -10.79 -11.93
C SER A 74 2.26 -10.31 -10.98
N ARG A 75 1.03 -10.19 -11.50
CA ARG A 75 -0.15 -9.89 -10.68
C ARG A 75 -0.30 -10.87 -9.52
N ASP A 76 -0.01 -12.14 -9.76
CA ASP A 76 -0.18 -13.21 -8.78
C ASP A 76 0.86 -13.10 -7.66
N GLU A 77 2.12 -12.79 -7.99
CA GLU A 77 3.16 -12.52 -6.99
C GLU A 77 2.83 -11.31 -6.11
N ILE A 78 2.20 -10.28 -6.68
CA ILE A 78 1.74 -9.13 -5.90
C ILE A 78 0.67 -9.59 -4.90
N ILE A 79 -0.35 -10.30 -5.38
CA ILE A 79 -1.46 -10.79 -4.53
C ILE A 79 -0.93 -11.69 -3.41
N GLU A 80 -0.04 -12.63 -3.71
CA GLU A 80 0.53 -13.54 -2.72
C GLU A 80 1.27 -12.79 -1.62
N LYS A 81 2.05 -11.77 -1.98
CA LYS A 81 2.75 -10.95 -1.00
C LYS A 81 1.82 -10.08 -0.15
N PHE A 82 0.73 -9.59 -0.74
CA PHE A 82 -0.34 -8.91 0.01
C PHE A 82 -1.03 -9.84 1.00
N GLN A 83 -1.32 -11.08 0.59
CA GLN A 83 -1.93 -12.10 1.44
C GLN A 83 -0.99 -12.46 2.59
N GLY A 84 0.30 -12.70 2.32
CA GLY A 84 1.29 -12.98 3.35
C GLY A 84 1.43 -11.84 4.36
N ALA A 85 1.44 -10.57 3.91
CA ALA A 85 1.46 -9.42 4.82
C ALA A 85 0.18 -9.33 5.66
N ALA A 86 -0.98 -9.63 5.09
CA ALA A 86 -2.25 -9.67 5.82
C ALA A 86 -2.25 -10.78 6.88
N GLU A 87 -1.75 -11.97 6.55
CA GLU A 87 -1.63 -13.09 7.48
C GLU A 87 -0.71 -12.76 8.66
N GLN A 88 0.43 -12.12 8.42
CA GLN A 88 1.33 -11.67 9.48
C GLN A 88 0.64 -10.70 10.45
N ILE A 89 -0.09 -9.71 9.91
CA ILE A 89 -0.84 -8.74 10.71
C ILE A 89 -1.92 -9.44 11.54
N LEU A 90 -2.66 -10.37 10.93
CA LEU A 90 -3.71 -11.14 11.61
C LEU A 90 -3.16 -12.05 12.71
N ALA A 91 -1.96 -12.60 12.51
CA ALA A 91 -1.25 -13.42 13.49
C ALA A 91 -0.62 -12.58 14.63
N MET A 92 -0.65 -11.25 14.55
CA MET A 92 -0.05 -10.33 15.51
C MET A 92 1.43 -10.63 15.80
N GLU A 93 2.19 -10.99 14.76
CA GLU A 93 3.63 -11.20 14.87
C GLU A 93 4.36 -9.92 15.31
N ARG A 94 5.57 -10.06 15.87
CA ARG A 94 6.37 -8.91 16.37
C ARG A 94 6.66 -7.85 15.29
N SER A 95 6.65 -8.23 14.02
CA SER A 95 6.83 -7.35 12.86
C SER A 95 5.55 -6.63 12.42
N SER A 96 4.38 -7.07 12.88
CA SER A 96 3.07 -6.57 12.41
C SER A 96 2.90 -5.07 12.59
N GLY A 97 3.43 -4.51 13.68
CA GLY A 97 3.39 -3.06 13.92
C GLY A 97 4.11 -2.28 12.82
N ALA A 98 5.30 -2.72 12.43
CA ALA A 98 6.07 -2.07 11.36
C ALA A 98 5.39 -2.22 9.98
N VAL A 99 4.77 -3.37 9.71
CA VAL A 99 3.99 -3.59 8.47
C VAL A 99 2.76 -2.67 8.45
N LEU A 100 2.05 -2.57 9.57
CA LEU A 100 0.86 -1.73 9.68
C LEU A 100 1.20 -0.24 9.60
N GLU A 101 2.31 0.21 10.20
CA GLU A 101 2.80 1.59 10.08
C GLU A 101 3.13 1.97 8.63
N GLN A 102 3.65 1.05 7.82
CA GLN A 102 3.89 1.28 6.39
C GLN A 102 2.58 1.36 5.58
N LEU A 103 1.54 0.66 6.03
CA LEU A 103 0.23 0.67 5.38
C LEU A 103 -0.62 1.88 5.74
N LEU A 104 -0.35 2.54 6.86
CA LEU A 104 -1.20 3.59 7.39
C LEU A 104 -0.67 4.98 7.08
N LYS A 105 -1.55 5.81 6.53
CA LYS A 105 -1.33 7.26 6.45
C LYS A 105 -1.70 7.91 7.78
N GLY A 106 -0.80 7.81 8.75
CA GLY A 106 -0.96 8.39 10.09
C GLY A 106 -1.61 7.45 11.12
N PRO A 107 -1.99 7.97 12.31
CA PRO A 107 -2.49 7.13 13.39
C PRO A 107 -3.92 6.65 13.16
N ILE A 108 -4.25 5.49 13.73
CA ILE A 108 -5.64 5.02 13.87
C ILE A 108 -6.34 5.92 14.89
N ARG A 109 -7.44 6.56 14.48
CA ARG A 109 -8.21 7.46 15.34
C ARG A 109 -9.45 6.77 15.87
N ALA A 110 -9.63 6.78 17.18
CA ALA A 110 -10.88 6.35 17.80
C ALA A 110 -11.87 7.53 17.80
N VAL A 111 -12.89 7.46 16.97
CA VAL A 111 -13.92 8.49 16.82
C VAL A 111 -15.18 8.08 17.59
N PRO A 112 -15.65 8.89 18.54
CA PRO A 112 -16.92 8.64 19.21
C PRO A 112 -18.08 8.95 18.26
N CYS A 113 -18.99 7.99 18.12
CA CYS A 113 -20.21 8.15 17.33
C CYS A 113 -21.44 7.93 18.20
N GLN A 114 -22.50 8.69 17.95
CA GLN A 114 -23.80 8.50 18.57
C GLN A 114 -24.71 7.71 17.65
N GLN A 115 -25.37 6.68 18.20
CA GLN A 115 -26.41 5.98 17.47
C GLN A 115 -27.61 6.90 17.23
N PHE A 116 -28.04 6.98 15.98
CA PHE A 116 -29.18 7.74 15.55
C PHE A 116 -30.44 7.47 16.38
N GLY A 117 -31.08 8.56 16.83
CA GLY A 117 -32.30 8.51 17.65
C GLY A 117 -32.11 7.92 19.05
N ARG A 118 -30.87 7.72 19.52
CA ARG A 118 -30.57 7.19 20.86
C ARG A 118 -29.39 7.91 21.51
N ASN A 119 -29.31 7.80 22.83
CA ASN A 119 -28.21 8.35 23.63
C ASN A 119 -27.04 7.37 23.82
N LYS A 120 -26.91 6.40 22.91
CA LYS A 120 -25.84 5.39 22.95
C LYS A 120 -24.64 5.90 22.17
N VAL A 121 -23.53 6.08 22.87
CA VAL A 121 -22.23 6.42 22.27
C VAL A 121 -21.43 5.13 22.07
N VAL A 122 -20.80 5.00 20.92
CA VAL A 122 -19.95 3.88 20.51
C VAL A 122 -18.65 4.43 19.91
N LEU A 123 -17.62 3.60 19.81
CA LEU A 123 -16.33 4.01 19.21
C LEU A 123 -16.15 3.33 17.86
N ARG A 124 -15.66 4.09 16.88
CA ARG A 124 -15.19 3.60 15.59
C ARG A 124 -13.73 3.91 15.42
N ALA A 125 -12.99 3.01 14.80
CA ALA A 125 -11.64 3.30 14.35
C ALA A 125 -11.71 3.85 12.93
N GLU A 126 -11.18 5.05 12.71
CA GLU A 126 -10.97 5.64 11.41
C GLU A 126 -9.49 5.61 11.07
N MET A 127 -9.18 5.11 9.88
CA MET A 127 -7.81 5.03 9.39
C MET A 127 -7.77 5.17 7.87
N THR A 128 -6.64 5.66 7.35
CA THR A 128 -6.42 5.79 5.91
C THR A 128 -5.29 4.85 5.52
N LEU A 129 -5.57 3.90 4.64
CA LEU A 129 -4.58 3.01 4.07
C LEU A 129 -3.87 3.68 2.90
N LEU A 130 -2.55 3.49 2.80
CA LEU A 130 -1.70 3.95 1.73
C LEU A 130 -1.10 2.75 1.00
N LEU A 131 -1.76 2.36 -0.09
CA LEU A 131 -1.40 1.17 -0.87
C LEU A 131 -0.14 1.37 -1.72
N SER A 132 0.29 2.62 -1.91
CA SER A 132 1.49 2.96 -2.68
C SER A 132 2.80 2.79 -1.91
N GLU A 133 2.75 2.82 -0.58
CA GLU A 133 3.93 2.72 0.28
C GLU A 133 4.25 1.30 0.74
N ILE A 134 3.49 0.32 0.25
CA ILE A 134 3.77 -1.08 0.49
C ILE A 134 5.04 -1.42 -0.26
N ARG A 135 6.16 -1.32 0.46
CA ARG A 135 7.46 -1.81 0.03
C ARG A 135 7.41 -3.31 0.09
N ILE A 136 6.79 -3.88 -0.91
CA ILE A 136 6.92 -5.29 -1.19
C ILE A 136 8.42 -5.53 -1.40
N GLN A 137 9.07 -6.29 -0.52
CA GLN A 137 10.50 -6.58 -0.65
C GLN A 137 10.77 -7.14 -2.07
N GLY A 138 11.67 -6.48 -2.79
CA GLY A 138 11.97 -6.74 -4.21
C GLY A 138 11.22 -5.87 -5.23
N ILE A 139 10.28 -5.03 -4.79
CA ILE A 139 9.55 -4.07 -5.63
C ILE A 139 9.79 -2.66 -5.09
N GLU A 140 10.98 -2.14 -5.34
CA GLU A 140 11.12 -0.69 -5.43
C GLU A 140 10.45 -0.29 -6.74
N LEU A 141 9.16 0.10 -6.71
CA LEU A 141 8.53 0.88 -7.77
C LEU A 141 9.18 2.29 -7.79
N HIS A 142 10.50 2.34 -7.94
CA HIS A 142 11.17 3.52 -8.40
C HIS A 142 10.94 3.51 -9.90
N SER A 143 10.05 4.40 -10.34
CA SER A 143 9.88 4.80 -11.73
C SER A 143 11.25 5.19 -12.29
N ALA A 144 11.95 4.20 -12.83
CA ALA A 144 13.29 4.33 -13.35
C ALA A 144 13.19 5.05 -14.69
N GLY A 145 13.28 6.38 -14.64
CA GLY A 145 13.39 7.24 -15.82
C GLY A 145 12.14 8.09 -16.05
N ARG A 146 12.32 9.41 -15.89
CA ARG A 146 11.64 10.49 -16.62
C ARG A 146 10.20 10.21 -17.04
N GLU A 147 9.30 10.38 -16.09
CA GLU A 147 8.32 11.45 -16.06
C GLU A 147 7.79 11.39 -14.63
N GLU A 148 7.82 12.49 -13.90
CA GLU A 148 6.95 12.63 -12.74
C GLU A 148 5.54 12.63 -13.31
N VAL A 149 5.02 11.45 -13.67
CA VAL A 149 3.58 11.26 -13.71
C VAL A 149 3.19 11.59 -12.27
N PRO A 150 2.43 12.65 -12.01
CA PRO A 150 1.96 12.92 -10.67
C PRO A 150 1.07 11.74 -10.33
N ILE A 151 1.64 10.74 -9.67
CA ILE A 151 0.91 9.59 -9.16
C ILE A 151 -0.06 10.22 -8.20
N ASN A 152 -1.31 10.36 -8.63
CA ASN A 152 -2.30 11.06 -7.85
C ASN A 152 -2.44 10.28 -6.54
N PRO A 153 -1.97 10.83 -5.40
CA PRO A 153 -1.83 10.06 -4.17
C PRO A 153 -3.19 9.58 -3.66
N LYS A 154 -4.29 10.16 -4.18
CA LYS A 154 -5.66 9.72 -3.93
C LYS A 154 -5.99 8.33 -4.51
N ILE A 155 -5.35 7.92 -5.62
CA ILE A 155 -5.66 6.63 -6.28
C ILE A 155 -5.29 5.44 -5.40
N PHE A 156 -4.27 5.61 -4.55
CA PHE A 156 -3.76 4.55 -3.67
C PHE A 156 -4.12 4.78 -2.20
N GLN A 157 -5.01 5.73 -1.90
CA GLN A 157 -5.51 5.97 -0.55
C GLN A 157 -6.90 5.40 -0.39
N LYS A 158 -7.11 4.67 0.70
CA LYS A 158 -8.41 4.12 1.05
C LYS A 158 -8.74 4.44 2.50
N ASP A 159 -9.77 5.22 2.70
CA ASP A 159 -10.34 5.43 4.03
C ASP A 159 -11.12 4.18 4.45
N VAL A 160 -10.83 3.73 5.66
CA VAL A 160 -11.43 2.54 6.28
C VAL A 160 -11.98 2.95 7.63
N VAL A 161 -13.23 2.58 7.87
CA VAL A 161 -13.91 2.77 9.14
C VAL A 161 -14.27 1.39 9.68
N VAL A 162 -13.86 1.10 10.91
CA VAL A 162 -14.11 -0.17 11.59
C VAL A 162 -14.91 0.09 12.85
N ASP A 163 -16.00 -0.65 13.02
CA ASP A 163 -16.78 -0.64 14.25
C ASP A 163 -15.99 -1.36 15.36
N LEU A 164 -15.67 -0.65 16.45
CA LEU A 164 -15.03 -1.24 17.65
C LEU A 164 -16.09 -1.81 18.61
N PHE A 165 -17.25 -2.18 18.08
CA PHE A 165 -18.40 -2.65 18.85
C PHE A 165 -19.30 -3.51 17.97
N GLU A 166 -20.16 -4.29 18.62
CA GLU A 166 -21.18 -5.08 17.93
C GLU A 166 -22.49 -4.25 17.83
N PRO A 167 -22.91 -3.83 16.62
CA PRO A 167 -24.17 -3.10 16.45
C PRO A 167 -25.37 -4.01 16.75
N SER A 168 -26.37 -3.45 17.43
CA SER A 168 -27.65 -4.15 17.60
C SER A 168 -28.35 -4.36 16.25
N ILE A 169 -29.30 -5.31 16.21
CA ILE A 169 -30.03 -5.71 14.98
C ILE A 169 -30.55 -4.52 14.17
N ALA A 170 -31.21 -3.54 14.81
CA ALA A 170 -31.83 -2.42 14.09
C ALA A 170 -30.81 -1.56 13.30
N PRO A 171 -29.77 -0.96 13.91
CA PRO A 171 -28.76 -0.21 13.17
C PRO A 171 -27.96 -1.09 12.21
N ARG A 172 -27.61 -2.33 12.59
CA ARG A 172 -26.85 -3.26 11.72
C ARG A 172 -27.52 -3.45 10.36
N TYR A 173 -28.85 -3.60 10.33
CA TYR A 173 -29.58 -3.96 9.13
C TYR A 173 -30.44 -2.84 8.56
N ALA A 174 -30.35 -1.60 9.10
CA ALA A 174 -31.26 -0.51 8.75
C ALA A 174 -31.32 -0.22 7.24
N MET A 175 -30.16 -0.03 6.61
CA MET A 175 -30.08 0.27 5.19
C MET A 175 -30.37 -0.95 4.31
N SER A 176 -29.91 -2.14 4.70
CA SER A 176 -30.20 -3.37 3.95
C SER A 176 -31.70 -3.69 3.93
N ALA A 177 -32.39 -3.54 5.07
CA ALA A 177 -33.84 -3.70 5.16
C ALA A 177 -34.58 -2.68 4.29
N LEU A 178 -34.14 -1.41 4.30
CA LEU A 178 -34.72 -0.36 3.47
C LEU A 178 -34.47 -0.61 1.97
N ASN A 179 -33.28 -1.03 1.59
CA ASN A 179 -32.93 -1.32 0.21
C ASN A 179 -33.75 -2.49 -0.33
N TYR A 180 -33.86 -3.58 0.45
CA TYR A 180 -34.70 -4.72 0.08
C TYR A 180 -36.19 -4.32 -0.02
N TYR A 181 -36.69 -3.51 0.91
CA TYR A 181 -38.04 -2.97 0.86
C TYR A 181 -38.34 -2.13 -0.39
N ASN A 182 -37.32 -1.45 -0.93
CA ASN A 182 -37.43 -0.61 -2.12
C ASN A 182 -37.02 -1.33 -3.41
N LEU A 183 -36.56 -2.58 -3.34
CA LEU A 183 -36.04 -3.32 -4.49
C LEU A 183 -37.12 -3.59 -5.54
N ASN A 184 -38.37 -3.75 -5.09
CA ASN A 184 -39.52 -4.00 -5.95
C ASN A 184 -40.65 -3.02 -5.58
N SER A 185 -40.87 -2.01 -6.41
CA SER A 185 -41.89 -0.97 -6.18
C SER A 185 -43.31 -1.52 -6.26
N ASP A 186 -43.51 -2.55 -7.07
CA ASP A 186 -44.82 -3.09 -7.42
C ASP A 186 -45.30 -4.13 -6.40
N HIS A 187 -44.35 -4.80 -5.74
CA HIS A 187 -44.62 -5.70 -4.64
C HIS A 187 -43.65 -5.46 -3.49
N ARG A 188 -44.08 -4.67 -2.52
CA ARG A 188 -43.26 -4.39 -1.34
C ARG A 188 -43.19 -5.63 -0.45
N PRO A 189 -41.98 -6.11 -0.11
CA PRO A 189 -41.83 -7.29 0.71
C PRO A 189 -42.39 -7.07 2.12
N THR A 190 -42.99 -8.12 2.65
CA THR A 190 -43.50 -8.21 4.01
C THR A 190 -42.34 -8.23 5.03
N LEU A 191 -42.66 -8.01 6.30
CA LEU A 191 -41.68 -8.06 7.38
C LEU A 191 -41.09 -9.45 7.59
N GLU A 192 -41.82 -10.51 7.23
CA GLU A 192 -41.34 -11.90 7.31
C GLU A 192 -40.34 -12.21 6.20
N GLU A 193 -40.57 -11.71 4.99
CA GLU A 193 -39.63 -11.83 3.87
C GLU A 193 -38.36 -11.04 4.13
N ILE A 194 -38.47 -9.80 4.63
CA ILE A 194 -37.30 -9.00 5.05
C ILE A 194 -36.53 -9.72 6.16
N GLY A 195 -37.23 -10.28 7.15
CA GLY A 195 -36.61 -11.02 8.25
C GLY A 195 -35.85 -12.25 7.75
N SER A 196 -36.48 -13.04 6.89
CA SER A 196 -35.87 -14.22 6.27
C SER A 196 -34.66 -13.86 5.42
N TYR A 197 -34.75 -12.80 4.61
CA TYR A 197 -33.65 -12.32 3.77
C TYR A 197 -32.41 -11.89 4.58
N LEU A 198 -32.64 -11.23 5.72
CA LEU A 198 -31.57 -10.70 6.57
C LEU A 198 -31.13 -11.68 7.66
N GLY A 199 -31.80 -12.81 7.82
CA GLY A 199 -31.54 -13.77 8.91
C GLY A 199 -31.93 -13.25 10.30
N ILE A 200 -32.98 -12.43 10.39
CA ILE A 200 -33.45 -11.81 11.65
C ILE A 200 -34.94 -12.06 11.91
N SER A 201 -35.36 -11.90 13.16
CA SER A 201 -36.78 -12.03 13.52
C SER A 201 -37.65 -10.95 12.85
N LYS A 202 -38.95 -11.24 12.67
CA LYS A 202 -39.95 -10.27 12.18
C LYS A 202 -39.92 -8.94 12.93
N ARG A 203 -39.76 -8.99 14.26
CA ARG A 203 -39.61 -7.78 15.10
C ARG A 203 -38.32 -7.03 14.78
N GLY A 204 -37.22 -7.74 14.57
CA GLY A 204 -35.94 -7.17 14.13
C GLY A 204 -36.05 -6.47 12.78
N ALA A 205 -36.71 -7.10 11.81
CA ALA A 205 -36.99 -6.54 10.49
C ALA A 205 -37.83 -5.26 10.57
N HIS A 206 -38.87 -5.24 11.40
CA HIS A 206 -39.67 -4.05 11.64
C HIS A 206 -38.82 -2.88 12.16
N LEU A 207 -38.02 -3.10 13.20
CA LEU A 207 -37.18 -2.07 13.80
C LEU A 207 -36.08 -1.57 12.85
N ALA A 208 -35.43 -2.48 12.12
CA ALA A 208 -34.42 -2.14 11.12
C ALA A 208 -35.04 -1.29 9.99
N LEU A 209 -36.19 -1.71 9.45
CA LEU A 209 -36.88 -0.97 8.39
C LEU A 209 -37.33 0.42 8.86
N GLN A 210 -37.88 0.52 10.07
CA GLN A 210 -38.29 1.80 10.65
C GLN A 210 -37.09 2.75 10.78
N MET A 211 -35.97 2.25 11.30
CA MET A 211 -34.73 3.04 11.40
C MET A 211 -34.21 3.46 10.03
N GLY A 212 -34.17 2.55 9.05
CA GLY A 212 -33.72 2.87 7.69
C GLY A 212 -34.57 3.95 7.03
N LYS A 213 -35.91 3.87 7.17
CA LYS A 213 -36.83 4.91 6.68
C LYS A 213 -36.54 6.27 7.31
N GLU A 214 -36.26 6.29 8.62
CA GLU A 214 -35.94 7.53 9.32
C GLU A 214 -34.59 8.11 8.90
N LEU A 215 -33.55 7.28 8.79
CA LEU A 215 -32.23 7.68 8.30
C LEU A 215 -32.33 8.31 6.91
N ARG A 216 -33.03 7.65 5.98
CA ARG A 216 -33.24 8.18 4.63
C ARG A 216 -34.02 9.48 4.62
N ARG A 217 -35.00 9.64 5.51
CA ARG A 217 -35.75 10.91 5.66
C ARG A 217 -34.82 12.06 6.09
N GLN A 218 -33.81 11.77 6.91
CA GLN A 218 -32.83 12.75 7.37
C GLN A 218 -31.60 12.86 6.45
N GLY A 219 -31.61 12.19 5.29
CA GLY A 219 -30.48 12.19 4.36
C GLY A 219 -29.24 11.44 4.86
N LEU A 220 -29.39 10.60 5.89
CA LEU A 220 -28.32 9.80 6.46
C LEU A 220 -28.31 8.39 5.86
N SER A 221 -27.12 7.86 5.63
CA SER A 221 -26.88 6.48 5.19
C SER A 221 -26.27 5.60 6.28
N ASP A 222 -25.77 6.20 7.36
CA ASP A 222 -25.14 5.49 8.47
C ASP A 222 -25.93 5.77 9.78
N PRO A 223 -26.31 4.73 10.54
CA PRO A 223 -26.96 4.88 11.84
C PRO A 223 -26.06 5.45 12.95
N PHE A 224 -24.75 5.62 12.73
CA PHE A 224 -23.84 6.15 13.74
C PHE A 224 -23.19 7.45 13.25
N VAL A 225 -23.54 8.55 13.91
CA VAL A 225 -23.11 9.90 13.53
C VAL A 225 -21.90 10.31 14.39
N PRO A 226 -20.77 10.74 13.80
CA PRO A 226 -19.63 11.24 14.56
C PRO A 226 -20.00 12.40 15.48
N LEU A 227 -19.50 12.37 16.70
CA LEU A 227 -19.67 13.43 17.68
C LEU A 227 -18.50 14.41 17.58
N THR A 228 -18.81 15.67 17.29
CA THR A 228 -17.86 16.79 17.40
C THR A 228 -17.81 17.37 18.82
N GLU A 229 -18.88 17.18 19.59
CA GLU A 229 -19.05 17.71 20.93
C GLU A 229 -19.53 16.64 21.91
N ALA A 230 -19.40 16.95 23.20
CA ALA A 230 -19.90 16.12 24.28
C ALA A 230 -21.45 16.05 24.24
N PRO A 231 -22.07 14.86 24.08
CA PRO A 231 -23.53 14.76 24.10
C PRO A 231 -24.06 15.01 25.52
N GLU A 232 -25.09 15.85 25.63
CA GLU A 232 -25.68 16.29 26.91
C GLU A 232 -26.17 15.12 27.78
N ASN A 233 -26.69 14.06 27.17
CA ASN A 233 -27.37 12.96 27.87
C ASN A 233 -26.79 11.59 27.52
N ALA A 234 -25.46 11.42 27.54
CA ALA A 234 -24.84 10.13 27.26
C ALA A 234 -25.25 9.06 28.29
N SER A 235 -25.87 7.98 27.81
CA SER A 235 -26.37 6.87 28.65
C SER A 235 -25.30 6.15 29.50
N ARG A 236 -24.00 6.34 29.19
CA ARG A 236 -22.86 5.73 29.90
C ARG A 236 -21.60 6.60 29.79
N ARG A 237 -21.55 7.76 30.46
CA ARG A 237 -20.27 8.40 30.79
C ARG A 237 -19.79 7.90 32.14
N ARG A 238 -18.78 7.04 32.17
CA ARG A 238 -17.83 6.99 33.28
C ARG A 238 -16.43 6.85 32.72
N PRO A 239 -15.59 7.87 32.96
CA PRO A 239 -14.33 7.64 33.63
C PRO A 239 -14.44 8.28 35.02
N GLN A 240 -14.30 7.49 36.08
CA GLN A 240 -13.86 8.05 37.36
C GLN A 240 -12.44 8.57 37.11
N GLN A 241 -12.25 9.88 37.28
CA GLN A 241 -10.93 10.44 37.44
C GLN A 241 -10.31 9.83 38.70
N THR A 242 -9.31 8.97 38.56
CA THR A 242 -8.34 8.75 39.63
C THR A 242 -7.31 9.86 39.52
N ALA A 243 -7.19 10.61 40.61
CA ALA A 243 -6.13 11.56 40.91
C ALA A 243 -4.75 10.89 40.96
#